data_AF-A0A6L3X3P3-F1
#
_entry.id   AF-A0A6L3X3P3-F1
#
_cell.length_a   1.000
_cell.length_b   1.000
_cell.length_c   1.000
_cell.angle_alpha   90.00
_cell.angle_beta   90.00
_cell.angle_gamma   90.00
#
_symmetry.space_group_name_H-M   'P 1'
#
loop_
_entity.id
_entity.type
_entity.pdbx_description
1 polymer ?
#
loop_
_entity_poly.entity_id
_entity_poly.type
_entity_poly.pdbx_seq_one_letter_code
_entity_poly.pdbx_strand_id
1 'polypeptide(L)' 'IIGKHHRLFCAETLYKSDEYRHFWESLNQGEFFSGLFPRLNRQGDPLWVRATYNPVFNSDGQLYKIVKFATDVT' A
#
# COMPACT_ATOMS: atom_id res chain seq x y z
N ILE A 1 7.61 -0.20 -8.50
CA ILE A 1 8.28 0.13 -9.77
C ILE A 1 8.27 1.65 -9.93
N ILE A 2 9.40 2.27 -10.25
CA ILE A 2 9.52 3.73 -10.38
C ILE A 2 8.50 4.23 -11.42
N GLY A 3 7.72 5.26 -11.06
CA GLY A 3 6.70 5.85 -11.94
C GLY A 3 5.43 5.01 -12.15
N LYS A 4 5.23 3.91 -11.41
CA LYS A 4 4.02 3.08 -11.51
C LYS A 4 3.22 3.11 -10.21
N HIS A 5 1.89 3.12 -10.34
CA HIS A 5 0.98 3.09 -9.20
C HIS A 5 1.07 1.77 -8.42
N HIS A 6 0.86 1.86 -7.10
CA HIS A 6 0.81 0.70 -6.19
C HIS A 6 -0.22 -0.37 -6.62
N ARG A 7 -1.33 0.02 -7.24
CA ARG A 7 -2.39 -0.89 -7.72
C ARG A 7 -1.90 -1.98 -8.68
N LEU A 8 -0.72 -1.80 -9.30
CA LEU A 8 -0.06 -2.82 -10.12
C LEU A 8 0.12 -4.15 -9.36
N PHE A 9 0.26 -4.09 -8.03
CA PHE A 9 0.45 -5.26 -7.18
C PHE A 9 -0.85 -5.79 -6.58
N CYS A 10 -2.01 -5.23 -6.93
CA CYS A 10 -3.30 -5.53 -6.32
C CYS A 10 -4.23 -6.19 -7.34
N ALA A 11 -5.08 -7.10 -6.86
CA ALA A 11 -6.19 -7.62 -7.68
C ALA A 11 -7.12 -6.48 -8.12
N GLU A 12 -7.73 -6.64 -9.30
CA GLU A 12 -8.65 -5.65 -9.86
C GLU A 12 -9.85 -5.38 -8.96
N THR A 13 -10.38 -6.43 -8.35
CA THR A 13 -11.46 -6.35 -7.36
C THR A 13 -11.08 -5.49 -6.16
N LEU A 14 -9.81 -5.54 -5.73
CA LEU A 14 -9.31 -4.74 -4.62
C LEU A 14 -9.12 -3.28 -5.03
N TYR A 15 -8.37 -2.97 -6.10
CA TYR A 15 -8.09 -1.54 -6.39
C TYR A 15 -9.32 -0.75 -6.88
N LYS A 16 -10.39 -1.45 -7.28
CA LYS A 16 -11.70 -0.84 -7.60
C LYS A 16 -12.62 -0.70 -6.38
N SER A 17 -12.26 -1.27 -5.22
CA SER A 17 -13.12 -1.26 -4.03
C SER A 17 -13.04 0.06 -3.26
N ASP A 18 -14.06 0.31 -2.44
CA ASP A 18 -14.06 1.41 -1.48
C ASP A 18 -12.98 1.21 -0.40
N GLU A 19 -12.67 -0.03 -0.04
CA GLU A 19 -11.60 -0.36 0.91
C GLU A 19 -10.24 0.18 0.45
N TYR A 20 -9.89 0.00 -0.84
CA TYR A 20 -8.65 0.53 -1.38
C TYR A 20 -8.64 2.06 -1.38
N ARG A 21 -9.78 2.70 -1.63
CA ARG A 21 -9.89 4.16 -1.58
C ARG A 21 -9.70 4.68 -0.16
N HIS A 22 -10.46 4.16 0.80
CA HIS A 22 -10.38 4.53 2.21
C HIS A 22 -8.98 4.29 2.77
N PHE A 23 -8.31 3.20 2.38
CA PHE A 23 -6.93 2.94 2.77
C PHE A 23 -5.98 4.08 2.38
N TRP A 24 -6.10 4.61 1.16
CA TRP A 24 -5.27 5.75 0.73
C TRP A 24 -5.72 7.06 1.37
N GLU A 25 -7.01 7.26 1.60
CA GLU A 25 -7.53 8.44 2.33
C GLU A 25 -6.98 8.48 3.75
N SER A 26 -7.07 7.38 4.51
CA SER A 26 -6.49 7.23 5.84
C SER A 26 -4.97 7.49 5.86
N LEU A 27 -4.21 6.92 4.92
CA LEU A 27 -2.78 7.20 4.79
C LEU A 27 -2.50 8.68 4.55
N ASN A 28 -3.33 9.35 3.75
CA ASN A 28 -3.22 10.79 3.49
C ASN A 28 -3.59 11.64 4.71
N GLN A 29 -4.37 11.11 5.66
CA GLN A 29 -4.63 11.73 6.96
C GLN A 29 -3.56 11.43 8.02
N GLY A 30 -2.54 10.64 7.68
CA GLY A 30 -1.44 10.31 8.59
C GLY A 30 -1.60 9.00 9.36
N GLU A 31 -2.66 8.22 9.09
CA GLU A 31 -2.84 6.91 9.70
C GLU A 31 -1.86 5.90 9.09
N PHE A 32 -1.14 5.15 9.94
CA PHE A 32 -0.28 4.06 9.47
C PHE A 32 -1.06 2.75 9.44
N PHE A 33 -0.64 1.83 8.57
CA PHE A 33 -1.22 0.48 8.49
C PHE A 33 -0.14 -0.58 8.66
N SER A 34 -0.48 -1.67 9.33
CA SER A 34 0.36 -2.86 9.49
C SER A 34 -0.50 -4.12 9.39
N GLY A 35 -0.04 -5.14 8.67
CA GLY A 35 -0.80 -6.38 8.54
C GLY A 35 -0.33 -7.29 7.42
N LEU A 36 -1.17 -8.28 7.12
CA LEU A 36 -1.03 -9.18 5.98
C LEU A 36 -1.88 -8.68 4.82
N PHE A 37 -1.29 -8.63 3.63
CA PHE A 37 -1.96 -8.10 2.45
C PHE A 37 -1.78 -9.04 1.26
N PRO A 38 -2.87 -9.42 0.55
CA PRO A 38 -2.76 -10.18 -0.69
C PRO A 38 -2.23 -9.28 -1.80
N ARG A 39 -1.23 -9.74 -2.54
CA ARG A 39 -0.63 -9.04 -3.68
C ARG A 39 -0.47 -9.99 -4.86
N LEU A 40 -0.20 -9.45 -6.04
CA LEU A 40 0.05 -10.23 -7.25
C LEU A 40 1.55 -10.23 -7.57
N ASN A 41 2.08 -11.40 -7.91
CA ASN A 41 3.43 -11.55 -8.44
C ASN A 41 3.50 -11.07 -9.91
N ARG A 42 4.63 -11.29 -10.59
CA ARG A 42 4.81 -10.93 -12.00
C ARG A 42 3.91 -11.72 -12.96
N GLN A 43 3.55 -12.95 -12.60
CA GLN A 43 2.70 -13.87 -13.36
C GLN A 43 1.20 -13.62 -13.11
N GLY A 44 0.86 -12.82 -12.10
CA GLY A 44 -0.53 -12.56 -11.69
C GLY A 44 -1.05 -13.51 -10.60
N ASP A 45 -0.18 -14.34 -10.01
CA ASP A 45 -0.57 -15.24 -8.92
C ASP A 45 -0.62 -14.49 -7.59
N PRO A 46 -1.54 -14.88 -6.68
CA PRO A 46 -1.61 -14.29 -5.35
C PRO A 46 -0.42 -14.71 -4.49
N LEU A 47 0.14 -13.74 -3.78
CA LEU A 47 1.10 -13.92 -2.69
C LEU A 47 0.65 -13.11 -1.47
N TRP A 48 1.11 -13.49 -0.29
CA TRP A 48 0.86 -12.74 0.94
C TRP A 48 2.11 -12.00 1.37
N VAL A 49 1.97 -10.69 1.61
CA VAL A 49 3.05 -9.91 2.25
C VAL A 49 2.64 -9.47 3.64
N ARG A 50 3.55 -9.60 4.60
CA ARG A 50 3.51 -8.81 5.83
C ARG A 50 4.07 -7.43 5.51
N ALA A 51 3.29 -6.38 5.68
CA ALA A 51 3.70 -5.03 5.30
C ALA A 51 3.30 -3.97 6.31
N THR A 52 4.08 -2.88 6.34
CA THR A 52 3.73 -1.62 7.00
C THR A 52 3.68 -0.50 5.96
N TYR A 53 2.74 0.43 6.11
CA TYR A 53 2.61 1.63 5.30
C TYR A 53 2.67 2.83 6.24
N ASN A 54 3.69 3.66 6.07
CA ASN A 54 4.07 4.69 7.03
C ASN A 54 4.04 6.07 6.34
N PRO A 55 3.09 6.93 6.71
CA PRO A 55 3.10 8.34 6.33
C PRO A 55 4.35 9.04 6.86
N VAL A 56 4.99 9.87 6.02
CA VAL A 56 6.17 10.65 6.42
C VAL A 56 5.94 12.13 6.14
N PHE A 57 6.12 12.91 7.19
CA PHE A 57 5.89 14.35 7.21
C PHE A 57 7.21 15.12 7.04
N ASN A 58 7.15 16.29 6.40
CA ASN A 58 8.28 17.21 6.31
C ASN A 58 8.40 18.04 7.61
N SER A 59 9.34 18.99 7.65
CA SER A 59 9.54 19.88 8.81
C SER A 59 8.32 20.74 9.14
N ASP A 60 7.45 20.98 8.16
CA ASP A 60 6.27 21.83 8.28
C ASP A 60 5.01 21.02 8.70
N GLY A 61 5.19 19.72 9.00
CA GLY A 61 4.10 18.82 9.38
C GLY A 61 3.22 18.39 8.20
N GLN A 62 3.65 18.62 6.96
CA GLN A 62 2.92 18.24 5.76
C GLN A 62 3.34 16.84 5.30
N LEU A 63 2.35 15.99 5.01
CA LEU A 63 2.59 14.67 4.44
C LEU A 63 3.19 14.82 3.04
N TYR A 64 4.37 14.22 2.80
CA TYR A 64 5.03 14.31 1.48
C TYR A 64 5.39 12.96 0.86
N LYS A 65 5.36 11.86 1.63
CA LYS A 65 5.54 10.51 1.09
C LYS A 65 4.90 9.44 1.99
N ILE A 66 4.58 8.31 1.38
CA ILE A 66 4.26 7.06 2.08
C ILE A 66 5.41 6.07 1.85
N VAL A 67 5.96 5.51 2.94
CA VAL A 67 6.99 4.47 2.87
C VAL A 67 6.39 3.12 3.24
N LYS A 68 6.54 2.14 2.35
CA LYS A 68 6.09 0.76 2.55
C LYS A 68 7.27 -0.16 2.80
N PHE A 69 7.21 -0.94 3.87
CA PHE A 69 8.08 -2.11 4.07
C PHE A 69 7.23 -3.37 3.88
N ALA A 70 7.76 -4.38 3.20
CA ALA A 70 7.03 -5.60 2.92
C ALA A 70 7.97 -6.80 2.86
N THR A 71 7.54 -7.90 3.47
CA THR A 71 8.21 -9.20 3.44
C THR A 71 7.23 -10.23 2.92
N ASP A 72 7.64 -11.02 1.93
CA ASP A 72 6.88 -12.18 1.47
C ASP A 72 6.81 -13.21 2.61
N VAL A 73 5.62 -13.75 2.85
CA VAL A 73 5.38 -14.77 3.88
C VAL A 73 4.73 -16.03 3.30
N THR A 74 4.77 -16.16 1.97
CA THR A 74 4.29 -17.32 1.20
C THR A 74 5.38 -18.37 1.04
#